data_AF-A0A0R2SK05-F1
#
_entry.id   AF-A0A0R2SK05-F1
#
_cell.length_a   1.000
_cell.length_b   1.000
_cell.length_c   1.000
_cell.angle_alpha   90.00
_cell.angle_beta   90.00
_cell.angle_gamma   90.00
#
_symmetry.space_group_name_H-M   'P 1'
#
loop_
_entity.id
_entity.type
_entity.pdbx_description
1 polymer ?
#
loop_
_entity_poly.entity_id
_entity_poly.type
_entity_poly.pdbx_seq_one_letter_code
_entity_poly.pdbx_strand_id
1 'polypeptide(L)'
;ISQGIPTPTPSPTPSPTVLSSPLTFCQIKEDNVFRKLDGLVISGFPDKQTYLPKTGTINVAMIPIDWADLPGESDWYARVQDQISLFDEYWKVVSGNKLKFKWTIQSNWIRLPGASRDYSVPYSEAHPETERLFEKVVPAVEAKFDFSGIDIVHFIAPKNQEILPEGTQAFPWSMINHPLKNVKAMTLVGKFFDKETMGERRTYWSYWAHETGHFLQLAHLGNPRGSFPMQGLDIMGMQDGPSRTLSGWWRFLSSWLEPEQILCLPKERVTDIEVSLRPLDNEGDGIKLIVIPLSDSEALLVESRRQGKFDMKGASNYQNGVLVYKYNAKLGHLQDFLIPFSPSSSIEDEEAWTGRIRYVLRQKDFVSEGGIEVELKSSTGSIDKVTLRPSGSVVRPTPKPQPSPTTSDFGRVPEMSGGITRLSEFTGQAEYWGRFFNSYRIYVTKKSDPTSNPIFDTGYVNEYRFPVRVTLTNLSCSRDLFAVVRFYSGLNGTGQVFSEPGQENQLSAVELRDGKCYGGYDNNGN
;
A
#
# COMPACT_ATOMS: atom_id res chain seq x y z
N ILE A 1 10.56 -1.34 -58.39
CA ILE A 1 10.84 -0.08 -57.67
C ILE A 1 9.78 0.04 -56.59
N SER A 2 10.12 -0.39 -55.37
CA SER A 2 9.22 -0.34 -54.21
C SER A 2 9.41 1.02 -53.53
N GLN A 3 8.34 1.80 -53.41
CA GLN A 3 8.39 3.05 -52.64
C GLN A 3 8.15 2.72 -51.17
N GLY A 4 9.21 2.88 -50.37
CA GLY A 4 9.16 2.74 -48.92
C GLY A 4 8.36 3.87 -48.29
N ILE A 5 7.43 3.49 -47.41
CA ILE A 5 6.71 4.40 -46.52
C ILE A 5 7.73 4.99 -45.55
N PRO A 6 7.82 6.33 -45.39
CA PRO A 6 8.76 6.93 -44.47
C PRO A 6 8.37 6.61 -43.02
N THR A 7 9.33 6.07 -42.27
CA THR A 7 9.25 5.89 -40.82
C THR A 7 9.06 7.25 -40.15
N PRO A 8 8.10 7.43 -39.22
CA PRO A 8 7.93 8.70 -38.53
C PRO A 8 9.17 9.01 -37.69
N THR A 9 9.81 10.14 -37.99
CA THR A 9 10.88 10.70 -37.17
C THR A 9 10.36 10.97 -35.76
N PRO A 10 11.03 10.53 -34.69
CA PRO A 10 10.64 10.89 -33.34
C PRO A 10 10.66 12.41 -33.20
N SER A 11 9.52 12.96 -32.75
CA SER A 11 9.42 14.39 -32.46
C SER A 11 10.43 14.74 -31.35
N PRO A 12 11.22 15.81 -31.49
CA PRO A 12 12.18 16.20 -30.47
C PRO A 12 11.44 16.47 -29.16
N THR A 13 11.83 15.73 -28.11
CA THR A 13 11.30 15.95 -26.77
C THR A 13 11.77 17.35 -26.32
N PRO A 14 10.87 18.24 -25.86
CA PRO A 14 11.30 19.55 -25.36
C PRO A 14 12.25 19.33 -24.19
N SER A 15 13.44 19.93 -24.27
CA SER A 15 14.37 19.99 -23.14
C SER A 15 13.65 20.53 -21.91
N PRO A 16 13.88 19.97 -20.71
CA PRO A 16 13.24 20.46 -19.51
C PRO A 16 13.60 21.95 -19.33
N THR A 17 12.58 22.80 -19.26
CA THR A 17 12.74 24.25 -19.04
C THR A 17 13.40 24.56 -17.69
N VAL A 18 13.51 23.55 -16.81
CA VAL A 18 14.00 23.64 -15.44
C VAL A 18 15.18 22.69 -15.28
N LEU A 19 16.36 23.24 -14.98
CA LEU A 19 17.58 22.47 -14.76
C LEU A 19 17.54 21.75 -13.41
N SER A 20 17.77 20.44 -13.38
CA SER A 20 17.86 19.66 -12.13
C SER A 20 19.07 20.09 -11.27
N SER A 21 18.92 20.09 -9.95
CA SER A 21 20.06 20.20 -9.03
C SER A 21 20.78 18.86 -8.93
N PRO A 22 22.02 18.80 -8.41
CA PRO A 22 22.67 17.51 -8.14
C PRO A 22 21.76 16.60 -7.31
N LEU A 23 21.59 15.34 -7.74
CA LEU A 23 20.65 14.42 -7.10
C LEU A 23 20.93 14.17 -5.61
N THR A 24 22.17 14.39 -5.16
CA THR A 24 22.56 14.32 -3.76
C THR A 24 21.73 15.23 -2.85
N PHE A 25 21.19 16.35 -3.36
CA PHE A 25 20.26 17.20 -2.60
C PHE A 25 18.91 16.52 -2.33
N CYS A 26 18.51 15.58 -3.19
CA CYS A 26 17.25 14.85 -3.10
C CYS A 26 17.40 13.44 -2.53
N GLN A 27 18.63 13.01 -2.25
CA GLN A 27 18.92 11.77 -1.53
C GLN A 27 18.74 11.99 -0.02
N ILE A 28 17.47 12.07 0.41
CA ILE A 28 17.14 12.29 1.82
C ILE A 28 17.67 11.14 2.67
N LYS A 29 18.50 11.49 3.65
CA LYS A 29 19.17 10.53 4.52
C LYS A 29 18.17 9.94 5.51
N GLU A 30 17.98 8.63 5.44
CA GLU A 30 17.19 7.87 6.39
C GLU A 30 17.79 7.98 7.80
N ASP A 31 16.95 8.29 8.79
CA ASP A 31 17.33 8.41 10.21
C ASP A 31 16.18 7.90 11.11
N ASN A 32 15.92 6.60 11.02
CA ASN A 32 14.92 5.91 11.82
C ASN A 32 15.57 4.80 12.68
N VAL A 33 14.77 4.18 13.55
CA VAL A 33 15.24 3.13 14.46
C VAL A 33 15.79 1.92 13.71
N PHE A 34 15.17 1.53 12.60
CA PHE A 34 15.61 0.40 11.80
C PHE A 34 17.01 0.67 11.25
N ARG A 35 17.23 1.80 10.59
CA ARG A 35 18.55 2.19 10.07
C ARG A 35 19.65 2.17 11.13
N LYS A 36 19.35 2.63 12.36
CA LYS A 36 20.32 2.68 13.48
C LYS A 36 20.74 1.30 13.98
N LEU A 37 19.84 0.32 13.89
CA LEU A 37 20.12 -1.07 14.25
C LEU A 37 20.75 -1.86 13.09
N ASP A 38 21.38 -1.16 12.14
CA ASP A 38 21.83 -1.70 10.85
C ASP A 38 20.70 -2.40 10.08
N GLY A 39 19.53 -1.76 10.10
CA GLY A 39 18.26 -2.23 9.54
C GLY A 39 18.41 -2.97 8.21
N LEU A 40 17.69 -4.08 8.12
CA LEU A 40 17.88 -5.06 7.06
C LEU A 40 17.09 -4.72 5.81
N VAL A 41 15.97 -4.03 6.00
CA VAL A 41 15.24 -3.31 4.97
C VAL A 41 15.36 -1.82 5.22
N ILE A 42 15.28 -1.02 4.16
CA ILE A 42 15.52 0.42 4.19
C ILE A 42 14.36 1.17 3.58
N SER A 43 14.11 2.39 4.07
CA SER A 43 13.10 3.30 3.52
C SER A 43 13.70 4.47 2.72
N GLY A 44 15.01 4.70 2.78
CA GLY A 44 15.66 5.82 2.09
C GLY A 44 17.18 5.71 1.99
N PHE A 45 17.84 6.81 1.65
CA PHE A 45 19.26 6.84 1.35
C PHE A 45 20.14 6.79 2.62
N PRO A 46 21.37 6.24 2.54
CA PRO A 46 21.96 5.59 1.38
C PRO A 46 21.33 4.23 1.09
N ASP A 47 21.38 3.82 -0.18
CA ASP A 47 20.96 2.49 -0.59
C ASP A 47 21.77 1.40 0.16
N LYS A 48 21.15 0.21 0.33
CA LYS A 48 21.74 -0.97 0.95
C LYS A 48 21.53 -2.16 0.01
N GLN A 49 22.62 -2.86 -0.31
CA GLN A 49 22.65 -4.06 -1.16
C GLN A 49 23.58 -5.11 -0.56
N THR A 50 23.29 -5.52 0.67
CA THR A 50 24.10 -6.52 1.39
C THR A 50 23.71 -7.96 1.03
N TYR A 51 22.60 -8.15 0.30
CA TYR A 51 21.97 -9.46 0.18
C TYR A 51 21.73 -9.93 -1.25
N LEU A 52 20.83 -9.28 -1.97
CA LEU A 52 20.63 -9.48 -3.39
C LEU A 52 21.00 -8.20 -4.15
N PRO A 53 21.56 -8.33 -5.37
CA PRO A 53 21.83 -7.17 -6.19
C PRO A 53 20.51 -6.57 -6.70
N LYS A 54 20.43 -5.24 -6.78
CA LYS A 54 19.27 -4.56 -7.39
C LYS A 54 19.36 -4.45 -8.91
N THR A 55 20.47 -4.87 -9.50
CA THR A 55 20.68 -4.88 -10.95
C THR A 55 21.39 -6.17 -11.38
N GLY A 56 21.32 -6.50 -12.67
CA GLY A 56 21.87 -7.73 -13.19
C GLY A 56 20.85 -8.88 -13.17
N THR A 57 21.31 -10.09 -12.83
CA THR A 57 20.50 -11.30 -12.90
C THR A 57 20.47 -12.02 -11.57
N ILE A 58 19.27 -12.33 -11.10
CA ILE A 58 19.02 -13.16 -9.92
C ILE A 58 18.58 -14.55 -10.39
N ASN A 59 19.18 -15.59 -9.83
CA ASN A 59 18.85 -16.98 -10.15
C ASN A 59 17.73 -17.47 -9.23
N VAL A 60 16.62 -17.91 -9.81
CA VAL A 60 15.43 -18.31 -9.08
C VAL A 60 15.13 -19.78 -9.34
N ALA A 61 14.84 -20.56 -8.30
CA ALA A 61 14.30 -21.90 -8.44
C ALA A 61 12.79 -21.91 -8.16
N MET A 62 12.02 -22.57 -9.01
CA MET A 62 10.61 -22.90 -8.76
C MET A 62 10.52 -24.39 -8.42
N ILE A 63 10.11 -24.71 -7.20
CA ILE A 63 10.14 -26.08 -6.69
C ILE A 63 8.77 -26.52 -6.18
N PRO A 64 8.10 -27.47 -6.87
CA PRO A 64 6.88 -28.09 -6.38
C PRO A 64 7.19 -29.12 -5.28
N ILE A 65 6.49 -29.04 -4.14
CA ILE A 65 6.62 -29.98 -3.01
C ILE A 65 5.27 -30.58 -2.64
N ASP A 66 5.20 -31.88 -2.35
CA ASP A 66 3.94 -32.57 -1.99
C ASP A 66 4.12 -33.60 -0.88
N TRP A 67 3.03 -34.28 -0.50
CA TRP A 67 3.00 -35.30 0.56
C TRP A 67 2.27 -36.57 0.12
N ALA A 68 2.41 -37.65 0.89
CA ALA A 68 1.73 -38.91 0.59
C ALA A 68 0.22 -38.82 0.79
N ASP A 69 -0.22 -38.06 1.80
CA ASP A 69 -1.61 -37.75 2.11
C ASP A 69 -2.17 -36.57 1.31
N LEU A 70 -1.30 -35.79 0.66
CA LEU A 70 -1.66 -34.66 -0.19
C LEU A 70 -0.78 -34.67 -1.46
N PRO A 71 -1.09 -35.55 -2.42
CA PRO A 71 -0.30 -35.67 -3.65
C PRO A 71 -0.53 -34.46 -4.57
N GLY A 72 0.55 -34.02 -5.22
CA GLY A 72 0.51 -32.90 -6.15
C GLY A 72 -0.17 -33.21 -7.49
N GLU A 73 -0.77 -32.19 -8.11
CA GLU A 73 -1.42 -32.33 -9.41
C GLU A 73 -0.44 -32.59 -10.57
N SER A 74 -0.85 -33.34 -11.59
CA SER A 74 0.04 -33.74 -12.70
C SER A 74 0.45 -32.58 -13.62
N ASP A 75 -0.31 -31.49 -13.65
CA ASP A 75 -0.14 -30.33 -14.54
C ASP A 75 0.21 -29.04 -13.79
N TRP A 76 0.84 -29.15 -12.62
CA TRP A 76 1.13 -28.02 -11.72
C TRP A 76 1.80 -26.83 -12.42
N TYR A 77 2.67 -27.09 -13.42
CA TYR A 77 3.40 -26.02 -14.10
C TYR A 77 2.46 -25.09 -14.87
N ALA A 78 1.34 -25.60 -15.40
CA ALA A 78 0.33 -24.79 -16.08
C ALA A 78 -0.29 -23.74 -15.13
N ARG A 79 -0.32 -24.00 -13.81
CA ARG A 79 -0.80 -23.05 -12.80
C ARG A 79 0.14 -21.85 -12.61
N VAL A 80 1.44 -22.02 -12.90
CA VAL A 80 2.46 -21.00 -12.57
C VAL A 80 3.20 -20.42 -13.76
N GLN A 81 3.16 -21.02 -14.95
CA GLN A 81 3.91 -20.54 -16.12
C GLN A 81 3.59 -19.08 -16.49
N ASP A 82 2.31 -18.70 -16.44
CA ASP A 82 1.87 -17.33 -16.72
C ASP A 82 2.24 -16.39 -15.58
N GLN A 83 2.27 -16.90 -14.34
CA GLN A 83 2.68 -16.14 -13.16
C GLN A 83 4.18 -15.80 -13.21
N ILE A 84 5.02 -16.76 -13.65
CA ILE A 84 6.45 -16.55 -13.88
C ILE A 84 6.66 -15.47 -14.96
N SER A 85 5.92 -15.57 -16.06
CA SER A 85 6.00 -14.58 -17.15
C SER A 85 5.59 -13.18 -16.67
N LEU A 86 4.50 -13.08 -15.90
CA LEU A 86 4.05 -11.81 -15.31
C LEU A 86 5.06 -11.23 -14.33
N PHE A 87 5.71 -12.06 -13.50
CA PHE A 87 6.76 -11.64 -12.59
C PHE A 87 7.97 -11.05 -13.32
N ASP A 88 8.44 -11.71 -14.39
CA ASP A 88 9.58 -11.23 -15.18
C ASP A 88 9.24 -9.91 -15.89
N GLU A 89 8.04 -9.83 -16.48
CA GLU A 89 7.56 -8.59 -17.11
C GLU A 89 7.42 -7.45 -16.10
N TYR A 90 6.91 -7.74 -14.91
CA TYR A 90 6.77 -6.77 -13.82
C TYR A 90 8.10 -6.14 -13.48
N TRP A 91 9.10 -6.96 -13.15
CA TRP A 91 10.42 -6.47 -12.77
C TRP A 91 11.13 -5.78 -13.91
N LYS A 92 10.94 -6.23 -15.16
CA LYS A 92 11.44 -5.52 -16.33
C LYS A 92 10.89 -4.10 -16.40
N VAL A 93 9.59 -3.90 -16.19
CA VAL A 93 8.96 -2.57 -16.23
C VAL A 93 9.43 -1.68 -15.08
N VAL A 94 9.35 -2.16 -13.83
CA VAL A 94 9.65 -1.31 -12.66
C VAL A 94 11.14 -1.00 -12.51
N SER A 95 12.03 -1.90 -12.96
CA SER A 95 13.48 -1.68 -12.92
C SER A 95 14.06 -1.01 -14.17
N GLY A 96 13.25 -0.74 -15.20
CA GLY A 96 13.77 -0.28 -16.48
C GLY A 96 14.71 -1.30 -17.14
N ASN A 97 14.38 -2.59 -17.03
CA ASN A 97 15.15 -3.73 -17.54
C ASN A 97 16.55 -3.91 -16.91
N LYS A 98 16.83 -3.24 -15.79
CA LYS A 98 18.10 -3.35 -15.06
C LYS A 98 18.16 -4.60 -14.19
N LEU A 99 17.02 -5.13 -13.74
CA LEU A 99 16.93 -6.38 -12.99
C LEU A 99 16.25 -7.46 -13.84
N LYS A 100 16.83 -8.67 -13.83
CA LYS A 100 16.38 -9.84 -14.59
C LYS A 100 16.41 -11.07 -13.71
N PHE A 101 15.61 -12.06 -14.07
CA PHE A 101 15.52 -13.32 -13.34
C PHE A 101 15.81 -14.49 -14.28
N LYS A 102 16.57 -15.45 -13.79
CA LYS A 102 16.88 -16.69 -14.50
C LYS A 102 16.27 -17.85 -13.74
N TRP A 103 15.26 -18.48 -14.34
CA TRP A 103 14.48 -19.52 -13.70
C TRP A 103 15.05 -20.92 -13.91
N THR A 104 15.12 -21.69 -12.84
CA THR A 104 15.36 -23.14 -12.82
C THR A 104 14.10 -23.81 -12.32
N ILE A 105 13.43 -24.57 -13.19
CA ILE A 105 12.13 -25.18 -12.88
C ILE A 105 12.32 -26.67 -12.57
N GLN A 106 11.99 -27.08 -11.35
CA GLN A 106 11.99 -28.48 -10.96
C GLN A 106 10.74 -29.16 -11.51
N SER A 107 10.86 -30.06 -12.49
CA SER A 107 9.71 -30.59 -13.22
C SER A 107 8.78 -31.48 -12.39
N ASN A 108 9.33 -32.29 -11.48
CA ASN A 108 8.58 -33.26 -10.70
C ASN A 108 8.42 -32.79 -9.26
N TRP A 109 7.25 -33.05 -8.67
CA TRP A 109 7.00 -32.88 -7.24
C TRP A 109 8.08 -33.58 -6.41
N ILE A 110 8.63 -32.85 -5.45
CA ILE A 110 9.49 -33.41 -4.42
C ILE A 110 8.61 -33.81 -3.24
N ARG A 111 8.48 -35.13 -3.04
CA ARG A 111 7.71 -35.72 -1.94
C ARG A 111 8.43 -35.50 -0.60
N LEU A 112 7.81 -34.73 0.27
CA LEU A 112 8.28 -34.51 1.63
C LEU A 112 7.89 -35.69 2.55
N PRO A 113 8.71 -35.99 3.59
CA PRO A 113 8.41 -37.06 4.55
C PRO A 113 7.30 -36.65 5.54
N GLY A 114 6.53 -37.63 6.03
CA GLY A 114 5.48 -37.40 7.03
C GLY A 114 4.15 -36.91 6.43
N ALA A 115 3.24 -36.46 7.30
CA ALA A 115 1.93 -35.97 6.89
C ALA A 115 1.98 -34.47 6.57
N SER A 116 1.20 -34.02 5.60
CA SER A 116 1.11 -32.61 5.20
C SER A 116 0.86 -31.66 6.37
N ARG A 117 -0.04 -32.03 7.30
CA ARG A 117 -0.37 -31.25 8.50
C ARG A 117 0.81 -30.98 9.45
N ASP A 118 1.88 -31.77 9.37
CA ASP A 118 3.07 -31.59 10.21
C ASP A 118 3.94 -30.39 9.75
N TYR A 119 3.53 -29.76 8.65
CA TYR A 119 4.15 -28.60 7.99
C TYR A 119 3.24 -27.35 8.05
N SER A 120 2.14 -27.39 8.80
CA SER A 120 1.17 -26.29 8.82
C SER A 120 1.74 -25.01 9.41
N VAL A 121 1.43 -23.88 8.76
CA VAL A 121 1.74 -22.52 9.21
C VAL A 121 0.42 -21.73 9.22
N PRO A 122 -0.09 -21.31 10.40
CA PRO A 122 -1.45 -20.80 10.53
C PRO A 122 -1.68 -19.43 9.88
N TYR A 123 -0.65 -18.59 9.82
CA TYR A 123 -0.65 -17.27 9.18
C TYR A 123 0.79 -16.88 8.78
N SER A 124 0.94 -15.90 7.90
CA SER A 124 2.25 -15.46 7.42
C SER A 124 3.13 -14.97 8.57
N GLU A 125 4.40 -15.41 8.60
CA GLU A 125 5.35 -15.14 9.69
C GLU A 125 4.92 -15.64 11.07
N ALA A 126 4.11 -16.71 11.13
CA ALA A 126 3.93 -17.42 12.40
C ALA A 126 5.25 -18.09 12.82
N HIS A 127 5.83 -17.65 13.93
CA HIS A 127 7.02 -18.23 14.54
C HIS A 127 6.63 -18.94 15.85
N PRO A 128 7.06 -20.21 16.07
CA PRO A 128 8.15 -20.93 15.37
C PRO A 128 7.72 -21.79 14.17
N GLU A 129 6.45 -21.78 13.75
CA GLU A 129 5.91 -22.68 12.72
C GLU A 129 6.61 -22.53 11.37
N THR A 130 6.89 -21.29 10.95
CA THR A 130 7.61 -20.97 9.70
C THR A 130 9.03 -21.55 9.72
N GLU A 131 9.75 -21.43 10.84
CA GLU A 131 11.09 -22.00 10.99
C GLU A 131 11.04 -23.52 10.87
N ARG A 132 10.12 -24.17 11.60
CA ARG A 132 9.94 -25.62 11.58
C ARG A 132 9.56 -26.14 10.19
N LEU A 133 8.77 -25.39 9.44
CA LEU A 133 8.45 -25.71 8.04
C LEU A 133 9.74 -25.78 7.23
N PHE A 134 10.52 -24.69 7.18
CA PHE A 134 11.73 -24.64 6.34
C PHE A 134 12.85 -25.57 6.82
N GLU A 135 12.99 -25.79 8.13
CA GLU A 135 13.91 -26.79 8.71
C GLU A 135 13.63 -28.21 8.20
N LYS A 136 12.36 -28.54 7.90
CA LYS A 136 11.98 -29.85 7.32
C LYS A 136 12.03 -29.86 5.80
N VAL A 137 11.58 -28.79 5.15
CA VAL A 137 11.50 -28.69 3.68
C VAL A 137 12.90 -28.65 3.05
N VAL A 138 13.80 -27.81 3.57
CA VAL A 138 15.09 -27.54 2.92
C VAL A 138 15.95 -28.81 2.80
N PRO A 139 16.17 -29.63 3.85
CA PRO A 139 16.97 -30.84 3.73
C PRO A 139 16.35 -31.89 2.80
N ALA A 140 15.02 -32.02 2.79
CA ALA A 140 14.31 -32.96 1.92
C ALA A 140 14.45 -32.58 0.43
N VAL A 141 14.37 -31.28 0.13
CA VAL A 141 14.55 -30.75 -1.23
C VAL A 141 16.00 -30.84 -1.67
N GLU A 142 16.96 -30.49 -0.82
CA GLU A 142 18.39 -30.55 -1.14
C GLU A 142 18.85 -31.97 -1.55
N ALA A 143 18.23 -33.01 -0.99
CA ALA A 143 18.52 -34.40 -1.37
C ALA A 143 18.13 -34.73 -2.83
N LYS A 144 17.38 -33.85 -3.50
CA LYS A 144 16.84 -34.04 -4.87
C LYS A 144 17.13 -32.88 -5.81
N PHE A 145 17.52 -31.72 -5.30
CA PHE A 145 17.75 -30.49 -6.05
C PHE A 145 19.02 -29.79 -5.57
N ASP A 146 19.88 -29.40 -6.51
CA ASP A 146 21.12 -28.68 -6.20
C ASP A 146 20.85 -27.17 -6.09
N PHE A 147 21.04 -26.62 -4.89
CA PHE A 147 20.90 -25.19 -4.62
C PHE A 147 22.10 -24.34 -5.06
N SER A 148 23.16 -24.96 -5.61
CA SER A 148 24.37 -24.24 -6.02
C SER A 148 24.06 -23.17 -7.08
N GLY A 149 24.36 -21.91 -6.77
CA GLY A 149 24.10 -20.77 -7.65
C GLY A 149 22.65 -20.31 -7.70
N ILE A 150 21.76 -20.81 -6.82
CA ILE A 150 20.39 -20.32 -6.67
C ILE A 150 20.35 -19.24 -5.59
N ASP A 151 19.76 -18.10 -5.94
CA ASP A 151 19.58 -16.96 -5.05
C ASP A 151 18.22 -17.04 -4.34
N ILE A 152 17.13 -17.25 -5.07
CA ILE A 152 15.76 -17.30 -4.50
C ILE A 152 15.13 -18.66 -4.79
N VAL A 153 14.34 -19.20 -3.85
CA VAL A 153 13.50 -20.38 -4.08
C VAL A 153 12.03 -20.04 -3.84
N HIS A 154 11.20 -20.18 -4.87
CA HIS A 154 9.76 -20.17 -4.72
C HIS A 154 9.25 -21.61 -4.67
N PHE A 155 8.68 -21.99 -3.54
CA PHE A 155 7.99 -23.26 -3.36
C PHE A 155 6.51 -23.12 -3.69
N ILE A 156 5.94 -24.21 -4.21
CA ILE A 156 4.50 -24.38 -4.34
C ILE A 156 4.06 -25.71 -3.73
N ALA A 157 2.91 -25.68 -3.08
CA ALA A 157 2.24 -26.87 -2.57
C ALA A 157 1.06 -27.27 -3.48
N PRO A 158 0.47 -28.47 -3.32
CA PRO A 158 -0.69 -28.91 -4.08
C PRO A 158 -1.84 -27.91 -3.95
N LYS A 159 -2.60 -27.69 -5.03
CA LYS A 159 -3.63 -26.63 -5.10
C LYS A 159 -4.70 -26.70 -4.00
N ASN A 160 -5.01 -27.90 -3.52
CA ASN A 160 -6.03 -28.16 -2.49
C ASN A 160 -5.48 -28.20 -1.05
N GLN A 161 -4.24 -27.73 -0.84
CA GLN A 161 -3.64 -27.66 0.49
C GLN A 161 -4.43 -26.72 1.44
N GLU A 162 -4.51 -27.10 2.71
CA GLU A 162 -5.08 -26.28 3.80
C GLU A 162 -4.04 -25.93 4.87
N ILE A 163 -2.79 -26.35 4.69
CA ILE A 163 -1.72 -26.25 5.68
C ILE A 163 -1.15 -24.83 5.77
N LEU A 164 -1.34 -24.00 4.72
CA LEU A 164 -0.96 -22.59 4.65
C LEU A 164 -2.16 -21.76 4.21
N PRO A 165 -2.91 -21.17 5.15
CA PRO A 165 -4.02 -20.29 4.83
C PRO A 165 -3.61 -19.03 4.05
N GLU A 166 -2.44 -18.44 4.36
CA GLU A 166 -1.95 -17.18 3.76
C GLU A 166 -0.79 -17.42 2.78
N GLY A 167 0.29 -17.99 3.29
CA GLY A 167 1.59 -18.11 2.64
C GLY A 167 2.66 -17.93 3.69
N THR A 168 3.92 -18.18 3.37
CA THR A 168 5.02 -17.88 4.29
C THR A 168 6.33 -17.70 3.54
N GLN A 169 7.27 -17.02 4.18
CA GLN A 169 8.54 -16.62 3.61
C GLN A 169 9.66 -16.76 4.63
N ALA A 170 10.86 -16.96 4.11
CA ALA A 170 12.06 -17.12 4.91
C ALA A 170 13.12 -16.14 4.43
N PHE A 171 13.59 -15.34 5.38
CA PHE A 171 14.72 -14.43 5.24
C PHE A 171 15.80 -14.78 6.27
N PRO A 172 17.06 -14.39 6.05
CA PRO A 172 18.15 -14.55 7.03
C PRO A 172 18.04 -13.68 8.27
N TRP A 173 16.89 -13.08 8.53
CA TRP A 173 16.68 -12.28 9.72
C TRP A 173 15.32 -12.50 10.36
N SER A 174 14.40 -13.18 9.66
CA SER A 174 13.12 -13.55 10.25
C SER A 174 13.21 -14.84 11.07
N MET A 175 14.35 -15.55 11.07
CA MET A 175 14.47 -16.84 11.74
C MET A 175 15.64 -16.84 12.73
N ILE A 176 15.46 -17.45 13.91
CA ILE A 176 16.55 -17.61 14.89
C ILE A 176 17.53 -18.70 14.44
N ASN A 177 16.98 -19.80 13.92
CA ASN A 177 17.73 -20.84 13.24
C ASN A 177 17.56 -20.65 11.74
N HIS A 178 18.63 -20.30 11.01
CA HIS A 178 18.55 -20.14 9.55
C HIS A 178 18.80 -21.46 8.83
N PRO A 179 17.75 -22.15 8.32
CA PRO A 179 17.93 -23.30 7.42
C PRO A 179 18.38 -22.85 6.01
N LEU A 180 18.43 -21.54 5.77
CA LEU A 180 18.93 -20.95 4.53
C LEU A 180 20.44 -21.21 4.45
N LYS A 181 20.84 -22.16 3.61
CA LYS A 181 22.25 -22.39 3.26
C LYS A 181 22.76 -21.27 2.33
N ASN A 182 23.14 -21.60 1.11
CA ASN A 182 23.59 -20.63 0.10
C ASN A 182 22.42 -19.85 -0.52
N VAL A 183 21.19 -20.38 -0.41
CA VAL A 183 19.97 -19.72 -0.89
C VAL A 183 19.70 -18.49 -0.06
N LYS A 184 19.39 -17.40 -0.75
CA LYS A 184 19.21 -16.11 -0.14
C LYS A 184 17.83 -15.96 0.49
N ALA A 185 16.79 -16.32 -0.23
CA ALA A 185 15.43 -16.19 0.28
C ALA A 185 14.52 -17.28 -0.24
N MET A 186 13.44 -17.56 0.51
CA MET A 186 12.45 -18.54 0.11
C MET A 186 11.03 -18.02 0.34
N THR A 187 10.09 -18.42 -0.52
CA THR A 187 8.66 -18.24 -0.28
C THR A 187 7.93 -19.55 -0.47
N LEU A 188 6.77 -19.70 0.15
CA LEU A 188 5.83 -20.77 -0.13
C LEU A 188 4.42 -20.17 -0.18
N VAL A 189 3.82 -20.20 -1.37
CA VAL A 189 2.50 -19.60 -1.63
C VAL A 189 1.38 -20.36 -0.90
N GLY A 190 0.51 -19.63 -0.20
CA GLY A 190 -0.63 -20.21 0.52
C GLY A 190 -1.95 -20.09 -0.23
N LYS A 191 -3.00 -20.65 0.38
CA LYS A 191 -4.35 -20.78 -0.18
C LYS A 191 -5.04 -19.43 -0.40
N PHE A 192 -4.62 -18.40 0.33
CA PHE A 192 -5.10 -17.04 0.16
C PHE A 192 -4.99 -16.56 -1.29
N PHE A 193 -3.90 -16.89 -1.97
CA PHE A 193 -3.67 -16.50 -3.36
C PHE A 193 -4.44 -17.33 -4.38
N ASP A 194 -5.22 -18.32 -3.95
CA ASP A 194 -6.18 -19.05 -4.78
C ASP A 194 -7.60 -18.48 -4.74
N LYS A 195 -7.83 -17.48 -3.89
CA LYS A 195 -9.13 -16.82 -3.70
C LYS A 195 -9.33 -15.67 -4.69
N GLU A 196 -10.60 -15.31 -4.88
CA GLU A 196 -10.99 -14.09 -5.58
C GLU A 196 -11.05 -12.90 -4.59
N THR A 197 -10.70 -11.71 -5.06
CA THR A 197 -10.77 -10.47 -4.28
C THR A 197 -11.15 -9.32 -5.20
N MET A 198 -12.15 -8.54 -4.80
CA MET A 198 -12.67 -7.40 -5.56
C MET A 198 -12.98 -7.72 -7.04
N GLY A 199 -13.50 -8.91 -7.32
CA GLY A 199 -13.88 -9.33 -8.68
C GLY A 199 -12.73 -9.84 -9.55
N GLU A 200 -11.51 -9.98 -9.00
CA GLU A 200 -10.35 -10.56 -9.69
C GLU A 200 -9.72 -11.68 -8.86
N ARG A 201 -9.22 -12.73 -9.52
CA ARG A 201 -8.46 -13.79 -8.84
C ARG A 201 -7.14 -13.19 -8.34
N ARG A 202 -6.78 -13.45 -7.07
CA ARG A 202 -5.43 -13.15 -6.58
C ARG A 202 -4.38 -13.91 -7.40
N THR A 203 -3.16 -13.39 -7.38
CA THR A 203 -2.09 -13.87 -8.23
C THR A 203 -0.85 -14.23 -7.43
N TYR A 204 -0.13 -15.25 -7.88
CA TYR A 204 1.10 -15.68 -7.22
C TYR A 204 2.25 -14.74 -7.58
N TRP A 205 2.26 -14.21 -8.80
CA TRP A 205 3.33 -13.31 -9.27
C TRP A 205 3.44 -12.06 -8.40
N SER A 206 2.32 -11.51 -7.94
CA SER A 206 2.31 -10.27 -7.15
C SER A 206 2.83 -10.51 -5.74
N TYR A 207 2.51 -11.66 -5.14
CA TYR A 207 3.12 -12.11 -3.89
C TYR A 207 4.63 -12.26 -4.03
N TRP A 208 5.08 -13.01 -5.04
CA TRP A 208 6.51 -13.18 -5.29
C TRP A 208 7.22 -11.85 -5.52
N ALA A 209 6.60 -10.92 -6.26
CA ALA A 209 7.14 -9.58 -6.52
C ALA A 209 7.25 -8.74 -5.23
N HIS A 210 6.22 -8.76 -4.38
CA HIS A 210 6.24 -8.09 -3.08
C HIS A 210 7.38 -8.62 -2.19
N GLU A 211 7.45 -9.95 -2.02
CA GLU A 211 8.51 -10.57 -1.21
C GLU A 211 9.90 -10.32 -1.82
N THR A 212 10.02 -10.33 -3.15
CA THR A 212 11.26 -9.96 -3.83
C THR A 212 11.67 -8.52 -3.54
N GLY A 213 10.73 -7.59 -3.39
CA GLY A 213 11.02 -6.25 -2.90
C GLY A 213 11.71 -6.27 -1.53
N HIS A 214 11.23 -7.09 -0.59
CA HIS A 214 11.89 -7.29 0.71
C HIS A 214 13.25 -7.98 0.57
N PHE A 215 13.40 -8.96 -0.34
CA PHE A 215 14.70 -9.59 -0.62
C PHE A 215 15.74 -8.60 -1.18
N LEU A 216 15.26 -7.58 -1.89
CA LEU A 216 16.04 -6.42 -2.35
C LEU A 216 16.16 -5.32 -1.28
N GLN A 217 15.82 -5.62 -0.03
CA GLN A 217 15.92 -4.73 1.13
C GLN A 217 15.03 -3.49 1.07
N LEU A 218 13.90 -3.54 0.34
CA LEU A 218 12.88 -2.49 0.37
C LEU A 218 11.94 -2.72 1.56
N ALA A 219 11.72 -1.69 2.38
CA ALA A 219 10.86 -1.80 3.56
C ALA A 219 9.38 -1.89 3.20
N HIS A 220 8.62 -2.68 3.96
CA HIS A 220 7.14 -2.70 3.89
C HIS A 220 6.55 -1.33 4.23
N LEU A 221 5.62 -0.86 3.40
CA LEU A 221 4.92 0.42 3.53
C LEU A 221 3.69 0.27 4.43
N GLY A 222 3.69 0.94 5.57
CA GLY A 222 2.60 0.84 6.55
C GLY A 222 2.51 -0.54 7.20
N ASN A 223 1.55 -0.70 8.11
CA ASN A 223 1.34 -1.99 8.79
C ASN A 223 0.73 -3.00 7.80
N PRO A 224 1.22 -4.26 7.76
CA PRO A 224 0.70 -5.31 6.90
C PRO A 224 -0.77 -5.66 7.19
N ARG A 225 -1.27 -5.32 8.38
CA ARG A 225 -2.66 -5.46 8.80
C ARG A 225 -3.28 -4.09 9.00
N GLY A 226 -4.45 -3.87 8.40
CA GLY A 226 -5.18 -2.60 8.47
C GLY A 226 -5.32 -1.94 7.11
N SER A 227 -5.64 -0.65 7.13
CA SER A 227 -5.80 0.19 5.94
C SER A 227 -4.96 1.44 6.10
N PHE A 228 -3.99 1.62 5.19
CA PHE A 228 -3.09 2.78 5.21
C PHE A 228 -3.08 3.49 3.86
N PRO A 229 -2.89 4.82 3.82
CA PRO A 229 -3.06 5.62 2.61
C PRO A 229 -2.26 5.16 1.37
N MET A 230 -0.98 4.75 1.53
CA MET A 230 -0.15 4.27 0.41
C MET A 230 -0.41 2.81 0.04
N GLN A 231 -1.07 2.04 0.90
CA GLN A 231 -1.14 0.59 0.79
C GLN A 231 -1.72 0.14 -0.56
N GLY A 232 -2.77 0.81 -1.04
CA GLY A 232 -3.37 0.50 -2.35
C GLY A 232 -2.67 1.13 -3.57
N LEU A 233 -1.61 1.90 -3.36
CA LEU A 233 -0.92 2.68 -4.39
C LEU A 233 0.45 2.12 -4.78
N ASP A 234 1.02 1.23 -3.96
CA ASP A 234 2.35 0.67 -4.12
C ASP A 234 2.38 -0.80 -3.67
N ILE A 235 3.02 -1.67 -4.46
CA ILE A 235 3.07 -3.10 -4.17
C ILE A 235 3.71 -3.39 -2.81
N MET A 236 4.64 -2.56 -2.34
CA MET A 236 5.32 -2.76 -1.06
C MET A 236 4.42 -2.48 0.15
N GLY A 237 3.22 -1.93 -0.06
CA GLY A 237 2.18 -1.86 0.96
C GLY A 237 1.15 -2.98 0.83
N MET A 238 0.77 -3.33 -0.41
CA MET A 238 -0.17 -4.43 -0.66
C MET A 238 -0.01 -5.01 -2.06
N GLN A 239 0.43 -6.26 -2.11
CA GLN A 239 0.56 -7.07 -3.31
C GLN A 239 -0.75 -7.26 -4.09
N ASP A 240 -1.88 -7.18 -3.41
CA ASP A 240 -3.21 -7.31 -4.00
C ASP A 240 -3.96 -5.97 -4.12
N GLY A 241 -3.26 -4.86 -3.90
CA GLY A 241 -3.81 -3.51 -4.00
C GLY A 241 -4.22 -3.14 -5.43
N PRO A 242 -5.04 -2.08 -5.60
CA PRO A 242 -5.49 -1.64 -6.91
C PRO A 242 -4.35 -1.18 -7.82
N SER A 243 -3.36 -0.46 -7.32
CA SER A 243 -2.13 -0.12 -8.04
C SER A 243 -0.97 -0.95 -7.49
N ARG A 244 -0.31 -1.73 -8.35
CA ARG A 244 0.74 -2.70 -7.96
C ARG A 244 2.13 -2.31 -8.45
N THR A 245 2.29 -1.08 -8.91
CA THR A 245 3.55 -0.56 -9.43
C THR A 245 4.40 0.09 -8.32
N LEU A 246 5.72 -0.12 -8.32
CA LEU A 246 6.62 0.52 -7.36
C LEU A 246 6.69 2.04 -7.59
N SER A 247 6.59 2.80 -6.51
CA SER A 247 6.76 4.26 -6.51
C SER A 247 8.10 4.72 -7.05
N GLY A 248 8.12 5.94 -7.57
CA GLY A 248 9.32 6.59 -8.06
C GLY A 248 10.37 6.71 -6.97
N TRP A 249 9.99 6.87 -5.70
CA TRP A 249 10.94 6.83 -4.57
C TRP A 249 11.73 5.52 -4.54
N TRP A 250 11.07 4.37 -4.65
CA TRP A 250 11.75 3.07 -4.68
C TRP A 250 12.66 2.90 -5.89
N ARG A 251 12.22 3.37 -7.05
CA ARG A 251 13.04 3.32 -8.28
C ARG A 251 14.23 4.27 -8.21
N PHE A 252 14.09 5.42 -7.56
CA PHE A 252 15.18 6.35 -7.32
C PHE A 252 16.19 5.75 -6.34
N LEU A 253 15.73 5.24 -5.19
CA LEU A 253 16.57 4.59 -4.19
C LEU A 253 17.34 3.41 -4.77
N SER A 254 16.71 2.64 -5.66
CA SER A 254 17.31 1.46 -6.31
C SER A 254 18.14 1.79 -7.55
N SER A 255 18.33 3.07 -7.89
CA SER A 255 19.02 3.53 -9.11
C SER A 255 18.42 2.97 -10.42
N TRP A 256 17.11 2.72 -10.43
CA TRP A 256 16.38 2.21 -11.58
C TRP A 256 15.89 3.31 -12.51
N LEU A 257 15.65 4.51 -12.00
CA LEU A 257 15.50 5.70 -12.83
C LEU A 257 16.88 6.19 -13.30
N GLU A 258 16.98 6.59 -14.56
CA GLU A 258 18.16 7.34 -15.02
C GLU A 258 18.20 8.72 -14.36
N PRO A 259 19.39 9.31 -14.13
CA PRO A 259 19.51 10.62 -13.50
C PRO A 259 18.66 11.70 -14.19
N GLU A 260 18.55 11.66 -15.52
CA GLU A 260 17.78 12.60 -16.34
C GLU A 260 16.27 12.39 -16.21
N GLN A 261 15.82 11.25 -15.68
CA GLN A 261 14.42 10.99 -15.38
C GLN A 261 13.98 11.55 -14.02
N ILE A 262 14.91 12.12 -13.24
CA ILE A 262 14.65 12.68 -11.91
C ILE A 262 14.90 14.19 -11.92
N LEU A 263 13.87 14.96 -11.61
CA LEU A 263 14.00 16.39 -11.36
C LEU A 263 14.19 16.64 -9.86
N CYS A 264 15.43 16.89 -9.44
CA CYS A 264 15.74 17.32 -8.10
C CYS A 264 15.62 18.84 -8.00
N LEU A 265 14.65 19.31 -7.23
CA LEU A 265 14.26 20.71 -7.18
C LEU A 265 14.18 21.21 -5.73
N PRO A 266 15.22 21.91 -5.23
CA PRO A 266 15.16 22.57 -3.93
C PRO A 266 13.97 23.52 -3.82
N LYS A 267 13.34 23.55 -2.64
CA LYS A 267 12.10 24.30 -2.38
C LYS A 267 12.20 25.78 -2.76
N GLU A 268 13.36 26.40 -2.56
CA GLU A 268 13.61 27.82 -2.80
C GLU A 268 13.55 28.19 -4.29
N ARG A 269 13.70 27.20 -5.17
CA ARG A 269 13.62 27.39 -6.63
C ARG A 269 12.22 27.14 -7.19
N VAL A 270 11.23 26.89 -6.34
CA VAL A 270 9.84 26.73 -6.77
C VAL A 270 9.18 28.11 -6.87
N THR A 271 8.99 28.63 -8.09
CA THR A 271 8.51 30.01 -8.34
C THR A 271 7.31 30.13 -9.28
N ASP A 272 6.62 29.02 -9.60
CA ASP A 272 5.64 28.85 -10.70
C ASP A 272 6.27 28.31 -11.99
N ILE A 273 6.69 27.04 -11.93
CA ILE A 273 7.34 26.33 -13.03
C ILE A 273 6.45 25.21 -13.58
N GLU A 274 6.43 25.03 -14.90
CA GLU A 274 5.75 23.91 -15.55
C GLU A 274 6.73 22.78 -15.83
N VAL A 275 6.35 21.54 -15.49
CA VAL A 275 7.14 20.33 -15.72
C VAL A 275 6.27 19.29 -16.41
N SER A 276 6.80 18.68 -17.47
CA SER A 276 6.19 17.54 -18.14
C SER A 276 6.67 16.23 -17.50
N LEU A 277 5.74 15.42 -17.02
CA LEU A 277 5.96 14.09 -16.45
C LEU A 277 5.55 13.00 -17.43
N ARG A 278 6.47 12.08 -17.69
CA ARG A 278 6.16 10.78 -18.31
C ARG A 278 5.61 9.84 -17.23
N PRO A 279 4.54 9.08 -17.50
CA PRO A 279 4.09 8.03 -16.59
C PRO A 279 5.20 7.07 -16.20
N LEU A 280 5.24 6.71 -14.91
CA LEU A 280 6.36 6.01 -14.30
C LEU A 280 6.72 4.69 -15.01
N ASP A 281 5.68 3.93 -15.39
CA ASP A 281 5.79 2.63 -16.05
C ASP A 281 5.97 2.69 -17.57
N ASN A 282 5.86 3.88 -18.18
CA ASN A 282 6.10 4.01 -19.61
C ASN A 282 7.60 4.07 -19.90
N GLU A 283 8.07 3.34 -20.90
CA GLU A 283 9.45 3.42 -21.37
C GLU A 283 9.79 4.79 -21.98
N GLY A 284 11.08 5.10 -22.06
CA GLY A 284 11.62 6.27 -22.75
C GLY A 284 12.01 7.45 -21.85
N ASP A 285 12.49 8.50 -22.52
CA ASP A 285 13.11 9.67 -21.88
C ASP A 285 12.08 10.68 -21.33
N GLY A 286 12.54 11.52 -20.41
CA GLY A 286 11.76 12.57 -19.77
C GLY A 286 11.61 12.36 -18.27
N ILE A 287 11.24 13.42 -17.55
CA ILE A 287 11.08 13.38 -16.10
C ILE A 287 9.97 12.40 -15.73
N LYS A 288 10.27 11.46 -14.83
CA LYS A 288 9.32 10.50 -14.26
C LYS A 288 9.02 10.80 -12.79
N LEU A 289 9.98 11.39 -12.10
CA LEU A 289 9.87 11.74 -10.68
C LEU A 289 10.41 13.15 -10.44
N ILE A 290 9.64 13.97 -9.74
CA ILE A 290 10.11 15.22 -9.14
C ILE A 290 10.34 14.95 -7.66
N VAL A 291 11.48 15.39 -7.13
CA VAL A 291 11.78 15.33 -5.70
C VAL A 291 12.09 16.75 -5.22
N ILE A 292 11.35 17.20 -4.22
CA ILE A 292 11.48 18.53 -3.61
C ILE A 292 11.82 18.33 -2.13
N PRO A 293 13.08 18.48 -1.72
CA PRO A 293 13.46 18.46 -0.31
C PRO A 293 12.68 19.53 0.45
N LEU A 294 12.01 19.14 1.54
CA LEU A 294 11.27 20.04 2.43
C LEU A 294 12.07 20.35 3.69
N SER A 295 12.91 19.40 4.12
CA SER A 295 13.86 19.50 5.23
C SER A 295 14.94 18.42 5.07
N ASP A 296 15.86 18.32 6.04
CA ASP A 296 16.87 17.25 6.07
C ASP A 296 16.27 15.84 6.20
N SER A 297 15.00 15.72 6.60
CA SER A 297 14.32 14.45 6.83
C SER A 297 13.03 14.26 6.04
N GLU A 298 12.63 15.21 5.20
CA GLU A 298 11.39 15.11 4.44
C GLU A 298 11.55 15.60 3.00
N ALA A 299 10.88 14.94 2.08
CA ALA A 299 10.76 15.40 0.69
C ALA A 299 9.34 15.22 0.16
N LEU A 300 8.89 16.15 -0.66
CA LEU A 300 7.69 16.02 -1.48
C LEU A 300 8.06 15.36 -2.80
N LEU A 301 7.26 14.39 -3.23
CA LEU A 301 7.44 13.62 -4.45
C LEU A 301 6.23 13.81 -5.36
N VAL A 302 6.50 13.92 -6.65
CA VAL A 302 5.46 14.06 -7.68
C VAL A 302 5.79 13.11 -8.82
N GLU A 303 4.84 12.24 -9.17
CA GLU A 303 4.99 11.29 -10.26
C GLU A 303 3.68 11.10 -11.02
N SER A 304 3.79 10.72 -12.29
CA SER A 304 2.63 10.41 -13.12
C SER A 304 2.37 8.89 -13.11
N ARG A 305 1.12 8.50 -12.90
CA ARG A 305 0.66 7.10 -12.88
C ARG A 305 -0.38 6.86 -13.97
N ARG A 306 -0.36 5.64 -14.53
CA ARG A 306 -1.40 5.13 -15.43
C ARG A 306 -1.74 3.72 -15.02
N GLN A 307 -2.99 3.33 -15.25
CA GLN A 307 -3.37 1.94 -15.15
C GLN A 307 -2.53 1.10 -16.13
N GLY A 308 -1.71 0.21 -15.57
CA GLY A 308 -0.87 -0.71 -16.31
C GLY A 308 -1.44 -2.12 -16.37
N LYS A 309 -0.67 -3.02 -17.00
CA LYS A 309 -0.99 -4.46 -17.12
C LYS A 309 -1.12 -5.16 -15.76
N PHE A 310 -0.42 -4.68 -14.75
CA PHE A 310 -0.28 -5.31 -13.44
C PHE A 310 -1.34 -4.86 -12.42
N ASP A 311 -2.03 -3.77 -12.72
CA ASP A 311 -2.99 -3.14 -11.84
C ASP A 311 -4.35 -3.84 -11.93
N MET A 312 -5.16 -3.69 -10.88
CA MET A 312 -6.53 -4.15 -10.90
C MET A 312 -7.37 -3.34 -11.88
N LYS A 313 -8.27 -4.01 -12.59
CA LYS A 313 -9.24 -3.35 -13.46
C LYS A 313 -10.31 -2.65 -12.62
N GLY A 314 -10.88 -1.57 -13.16
CA GLY A 314 -11.97 -0.84 -12.52
C GLY A 314 -11.57 0.05 -11.33
N ALA A 315 -10.31 0.07 -10.89
CA ALA A 315 -9.85 0.88 -9.76
C ALA A 315 -9.23 2.22 -10.18
N SER A 316 -9.91 2.95 -11.08
CA SER A 316 -9.37 4.16 -11.72
C SER A 316 -8.97 5.29 -10.75
N ASN A 317 -9.59 5.34 -9.56
CA ASN A 317 -9.27 6.28 -8.48
C ASN A 317 -7.85 6.14 -7.91
N TYR A 318 -7.12 5.09 -8.27
CA TYR A 318 -5.77 4.81 -7.77
C TYR A 318 -4.67 4.97 -8.83
N GLN A 319 -5.03 4.99 -10.12
CA GLN A 319 -4.07 4.66 -11.18
C GLN A 319 -3.89 5.74 -12.23
N ASN A 320 -4.89 6.58 -12.52
CA ASN A 320 -4.85 7.49 -13.67
C ASN A 320 -4.76 8.96 -13.25
N GLY A 321 -3.53 9.48 -13.14
CA GLY A 321 -3.29 10.87 -12.82
C GLY A 321 -1.89 11.12 -12.28
N VAL A 322 -1.71 12.24 -11.57
CA VAL A 322 -0.46 12.56 -10.87
C VAL A 322 -0.60 12.23 -9.40
N LEU A 323 0.32 11.44 -8.85
CA LEU A 323 0.40 11.17 -7.41
C LEU A 323 1.37 12.17 -6.77
N VAL A 324 0.91 12.82 -5.70
CA VAL A 324 1.72 13.69 -4.84
C VAL A 324 1.80 13.05 -3.47
N TYR A 325 3.01 12.84 -2.95
CA TYR A 325 3.22 12.15 -1.70
C TYR A 325 4.48 12.66 -0.99
N LYS A 326 4.58 12.47 0.33
CA LYS A 326 5.73 12.87 1.13
C LYS A 326 6.51 11.66 1.59
N TYR A 327 7.84 11.74 1.52
CA TYR A 327 8.75 10.85 2.22
C TYR A 327 9.14 11.42 3.59
N ASN A 328 9.18 10.59 4.63
CA ASN A 328 9.67 10.94 5.97
C ASN A 328 10.77 9.96 6.43
N ALA A 329 11.99 10.47 6.52
CA ALA A 329 13.18 9.71 6.88
C ALA A 329 13.23 9.22 8.33
N LYS A 330 12.36 9.74 9.20
CA LYS A 330 12.24 9.30 10.61
C LYS A 330 11.39 8.04 10.75
N LEU A 331 10.67 7.66 9.70
CA LEU A 331 9.83 6.47 9.64
C LEU A 331 10.49 5.41 8.75
N GLY A 332 10.24 4.13 9.07
CA GLY A 332 10.83 2.99 8.38
C GLY A 332 9.85 1.82 8.24
N HIS A 333 10.39 0.62 8.18
CA HIS A 333 9.61 -0.61 8.01
C HIS A 333 8.37 -0.69 8.90
N LEU A 334 7.23 -1.06 8.31
CA LEU A 334 5.93 -1.19 8.98
C LEU A 334 5.34 0.15 9.45
N GLN A 335 5.86 1.28 8.95
CA GLN A 335 5.37 2.63 9.24
C GLN A 335 5.04 3.38 7.93
N ASP A 336 4.25 4.44 8.04
CA ASP A 336 3.80 5.25 6.89
C ASP A 336 4.86 6.29 6.48
N PHE A 337 6.03 5.83 6.03
CA PHE A 337 7.11 6.73 5.59
C PHE A 337 6.90 7.33 4.20
N LEU A 338 5.97 6.78 3.40
CA LEU A 338 5.42 7.44 2.23
C LEU A 338 3.94 7.76 2.52
N ILE A 339 3.53 9.02 2.32
CA ILE A 339 2.20 9.49 2.67
C ILE A 339 1.61 10.25 1.46
N PRO A 340 0.53 9.77 0.84
CA PRO A 340 -0.07 10.41 -0.32
C PRO A 340 -1.02 11.53 0.11
N PHE A 341 -1.20 12.52 -0.75
CA PHE A 341 -2.11 13.63 -0.53
C PHE A 341 -3.25 13.59 -1.53
N SER A 342 -4.47 13.62 -1.04
CA SER A 342 -5.67 13.70 -1.88
C SER A 342 -5.98 15.15 -2.25
N PRO A 343 -6.37 15.44 -3.49
CA PRO A 343 -6.90 16.75 -3.83
C PRO A 343 -8.24 16.99 -3.11
N SER A 344 -8.57 18.23 -2.81
CA SER A 344 -9.83 18.56 -2.14
C SER A 344 -11.08 18.13 -2.92
N SER A 345 -10.97 17.96 -4.25
CA SER A 345 -12.04 17.46 -5.12
C SER A 345 -12.31 15.97 -4.96
N SER A 346 -11.46 15.21 -4.25
CA SER A 346 -11.66 13.76 -4.06
C SER A 346 -12.97 13.43 -3.33
N ILE A 347 -13.46 14.34 -2.49
CA ILE A 347 -14.75 14.20 -1.78
C ILE A 347 -15.97 14.33 -2.70
N GLU A 348 -15.77 14.83 -3.92
CA GLU A 348 -16.82 14.99 -4.94
C GLU A 348 -16.93 13.75 -5.84
N ASP A 349 -16.03 12.75 -5.68
CA ASP A 349 -16.10 11.51 -6.45
C ASP A 349 -17.32 10.67 -6.05
N GLU A 350 -17.89 9.96 -7.02
CA GLU A 350 -19.11 9.16 -6.86
C GLU A 350 -19.05 8.14 -5.71
N GLU A 351 -17.88 7.53 -5.48
CA GLU A 351 -17.65 6.54 -4.42
C GLU A 351 -17.03 7.13 -3.15
N ALA A 352 -16.80 8.45 -3.06
CA ALA A 352 -16.10 9.05 -1.91
C ALA A 352 -16.81 8.81 -0.57
N TRP A 353 -18.13 8.66 -0.61
CA TRP A 353 -18.98 8.33 0.56
C TRP A 353 -18.67 6.94 1.16
N THR A 354 -17.96 6.07 0.45
CA THR A 354 -17.58 4.73 0.95
C THR A 354 -16.31 4.74 1.80
N GLY A 355 -15.61 5.87 1.88
CA GLY A 355 -14.27 5.96 2.49
C GLY A 355 -13.13 5.73 1.51
N ARG A 356 -13.42 5.46 0.23
CA ARG A 356 -12.42 5.35 -0.84
C ARG A 356 -11.94 6.73 -1.26
N ILE A 357 -10.75 7.10 -0.79
CA ILE A 357 -10.11 8.37 -1.12
C ILE A 357 -9.31 8.23 -2.42
N ARG A 358 -9.59 9.10 -3.39
CA ARG A 358 -8.74 9.28 -4.57
C ARG A 358 -7.52 10.12 -4.20
N TYR A 359 -6.32 9.59 -4.43
CA TYR A 359 -5.05 10.30 -4.21
C TYR A 359 -4.41 10.83 -5.49
N VAL A 360 -4.77 10.29 -6.66
CA VAL A 360 -4.26 10.80 -7.94
C VAL A 360 -4.99 12.08 -8.36
N LEU A 361 -4.25 13.13 -8.69
CA LEU A 361 -4.76 14.38 -9.25
C LEU A 361 -5.33 14.13 -10.64
N ARG A 362 -6.53 14.67 -10.91
CA ARG A 362 -7.11 14.84 -12.24
C ARG A 362 -6.86 16.26 -12.74
N GLN A 363 -7.19 16.53 -14.00
CA GLN A 363 -6.95 17.85 -14.58
C GLN A 363 -7.63 18.96 -13.76
N LYS A 364 -6.88 20.01 -13.42
CA LYS A 364 -7.22 21.14 -12.54
C LYS A 364 -7.22 20.84 -11.04
N ASP A 365 -6.99 19.59 -10.65
CA ASP A 365 -6.74 19.28 -9.25
C ASP A 365 -5.38 19.81 -8.81
N PHE A 366 -5.28 20.10 -7.52
CA PHE A 366 -4.05 20.51 -6.88
C PHE A 366 -3.99 19.98 -5.47
N VAL A 367 -2.77 19.92 -4.95
CA VAL A 367 -2.45 19.67 -3.54
C VAL A 367 -1.48 20.76 -3.08
N SER A 368 -1.64 21.24 -1.86
CA SER A 368 -0.68 22.14 -1.21
C SER A 368 -0.11 21.46 0.03
N GLU A 369 1.21 21.25 0.05
CA GLU A 369 1.92 20.63 1.16
C GLU A 369 3.35 21.16 1.27
N GLY A 370 3.88 21.28 2.49
CA GLY A 370 5.25 21.75 2.70
C GLY A 370 5.54 23.15 2.15
N GLY A 371 4.51 23.98 1.95
CA GLY A 371 4.62 25.31 1.32
C GLY A 371 4.71 25.30 -0.20
N ILE A 372 4.50 24.14 -0.85
CA ILE A 372 4.45 23.98 -2.31
C ILE A 372 3.04 23.56 -2.74
N GLU A 373 2.51 24.21 -3.77
CA GLU A 373 1.33 23.76 -4.50
C GLU A 373 1.76 23.02 -5.77
N VAL A 374 1.21 21.82 -5.96
CA VAL A 374 1.35 21.00 -7.16
C VAL A 374 -0.02 20.95 -7.84
N GLU A 375 -0.14 21.45 -9.07
CA GLU A 375 -1.37 21.43 -9.86
C GLU A 375 -1.18 20.60 -11.14
N LEU A 376 -2.13 19.72 -11.45
CA LEU A 376 -2.17 19.05 -12.75
C LEU A 376 -2.88 19.94 -13.79
N LYS A 377 -2.13 20.55 -14.71
CA LYS A 377 -2.68 21.47 -15.73
C LYS A 377 -3.37 20.75 -16.87
N SER A 378 -2.74 19.71 -17.39
CA SER A 378 -3.24 18.93 -18.50
C SER A 378 -2.66 17.52 -18.50
N SER A 379 -3.40 16.59 -19.08
CA SER A 379 -3.00 15.21 -19.27
C SER A 379 -3.30 14.80 -20.70
N THR A 380 -2.33 14.22 -21.40
CA THR A 380 -2.53 13.61 -22.73
C THR A 380 -2.58 12.09 -22.65
N GLY A 381 -2.61 11.51 -21.44
CA GLY A 381 -2.43 10.07 -21.22
C GLY A 381 -0.96 9.61 -21.31
N SER A 382 -0.19 10.09 -22.29
CA SER A 382 1.24 9.79 -22.42
C SER A 382 2.17 10.74 -21.67
N ILE A 383 1.71 11.97 -21.38
CA ILE A 383 2.43 13.00 -20.64
C ILE A 383 1.44 13.76 -19.76
N ASP A 384 1.83 14.04 -18.51
CA ASP A 384 1.14 14.98 -17.63
C ASP A 384 1.94 16.27 -17.49
N LYS A 385 1.28 17.42 -17.56
CA LYS A 385 1.91 18.71 -17.27
C LYS A 385 1.49 19.18 -15.89
N VAL A 386 2.45 19.28 -14.98
CA VAL A 386 2.24 19.82 -13.65
C VAL A 386 2.83 21.22 -13.53
N THR A 387 2.19 22.05 -12.72
CA THR A 387 2.78 23.32 -12.29
C THR A 387 3.13 23.26 -10.81
N LEU A 388 4.34 23.73 -10.47
CA LEU A 388 4.86 23.80 -9.11
C LEU A 388 5.06 25.26 -8.72
N ARG A 389 4.44 25.70 -7.62
CA ARG A 389 4.52 27.08 -7.13
C ARG A 389 4.49 27.15 -5.60
N PRO A 390 4.89 28.27 -4.98
CA PRO A 390 4.68 28.46 -3.54
C PRO A 390 3.18 28.39 -3.19
N SER A 391 2.82 27.69 -2.11
CA SER A 391 1.42 27.61 -1.65
C SER A 391 0.84 29.01 -1.40
N GLY A 392 -0.45 29.19 -1.73
CA GLY A 392 -1.14 30.47 -1.55
C GLY A 392 -0.88 31.50 -2.64
N SER A 393 -0.02 31.21 -3.63
CA SER A 393 0.24 32.13 -4.77
C SER A 393 -0.96 32.30 -5.70
N VAL A 394 -1.89 31.34 -5.69
CA VAL A 394 -3.13 31.38 -6.47
C VAL A 394 -4.30 31.43 -5.51
N VAL A 395 -5.18 32.42 -5.69
CA VAL A 395 -6.47 32.46 -4.99
C VAL A 395 -7.36 31.38 -5.62
N ARG A 396 -7.40 30.22 -4.98
CA ARG A 396 -8.31 29.13 -5.36
C ARG A 396 -9.71 29.46 -4.84
N PRO A 397 -10.77 29.27 -5.64
CA PRO A 397 -12.12 29.19 -5.08
C PRO A 397 -12.08 28.13 -3.98
N THR A 398 -12.66 28.43 -2.82
CA THR A 398 -12.94 27.39 -1.82
C THR A 398 -13.65 26.26 -2.57
N PRO A 399 -13.30 24.98 -2.32
CA PRO A 399 -14.02 23.85 -2.89
C PRO A 399 -15.51 24.16 -2.80
N LYS A 400 -16.26 23.95 -3.90
CA LYS A 400 -17.70 24.17 -3.84
C LYS A 400 -18.18 23.43 -2.60
N PRO A 401 -18.82 24.10 -1.64
CA PRO A 401 -19.44 23.38 -0.56
C PRO A 401 -20.27 22.28 -1.22
N GLN A 402 -20.19 21.05 -0.72
CA GLN A 402 -21.29 20.12 -0.97
C GLN A 402 -22.60 20.89 -0.63
N PRO A 403 -23.72 20.65 -1.31
CA PRO A 403 -24.92 21.45 -1.10
C PRO A 403 -25.28 21.47 0.40
N SER A 404 -25.53 22.63 1.00
CA SER A 404 -26.02 22.74 2.40
C SER A 404 -27.09 21.69 2.70
N PRO A 405 -27.17 21.17 3.95
CA PRO A 405 -28.12 20.12 4.25
C PRO A 405 -29.48 20.62 3.84
N THR A 406 -30.16 19.86 2.98
CA THR A 406 -31.47 20.31 2.50
C THR A 406 -32.40 20.32 3.69
N THR A 407 -33.25 21.34 3.80
CA THR A 407 -34.33 21.34 4.82
C THR A 407 -35.28 20.16 4.62
N SER A 408 -35.25 19.52 3.45
CA SER A 408 -35.95 18.27 3.13
C SER A 408 -35.18 17.03 3.61
N ASP A 409 -35.90 16.16 4.31
CA ASP A 409 -35.52 14.78 4.62
C ASP A 409 -35.24 13.98 3.33
N PHE A 410 -34.17 13.17 3.30
CA PHE A 410 -33.88 12.26 2.18
C PHE A 410 -34.89 11.10 2.05
N GLY A 411 -35.70 10.83 3.09
CA GLY A 411 -36.76 9.82 3.07
C GLY A 411 -36.26 8.37 3.01
N ARG A 412 -34.98 8.13 3.27
CA ARG A 412 -34.34 6.81 3.23
C ARG A 412 -33.26 6.69 4.28
N VAL A 413 -32.98 5.45 4.71
CA VAL A 413 -31.92 5.16 5.69
C VAL A 413 -30.57 5.68 5.15
N PRO A 414 -29.83 6.49 5.92
CA PRO A 414 -28.48 6.90 5.55
C PRO A 414 -27.57 5.73 5.25
N GLU A 415 -26.68 5.92 4.27
CA GLU A 415 -25.69 4.91 3.89
C GLU A 415 -24.35 5.36 4.47
N MET A 416 -23.84 4.61 5.45
CA MET A 416 -22.63 4.97 6.19
C MET A 416 -21.59 3.83 6.15
N SER A 417 -20.33 4.22 6.14
CA SER A 417 -19.13 3.38 6.23
C SER A 417 -18.16 4.08 7.18
N GLY A 418 -17.55 3.36 8.12
CA GLY A 418 -16.62 4.00 9.05
C GLY A 418 -16.44 3.19 10.33
N GLY A 419 -16.01 3.86 11.38
CA GLY A 419 -15.96 3.24 12.69
C GLY A 419 -15.40 4.08 13.80
N ILE A 420 -15.17 3.44 14.96
CA ILE A 420 -14.67 4.09 16.16
C ILE A 420 -13.37 3.46 16.64
N THR A 421 -12.28 4.21 16.62
CA THR A 421 -10.99 3.74 17.13
C THR A 421 -10.70 4.32 18.52
N ARG A 422 -10.20 3.49 19.44
CA ARG A 422 -9.69 3.96 20.73
C ARG A 422 -8.30 4.56 20.53
N LEU A 423 -8.11 5.82 20.93
CA LEU A 423 -6.83 6.54 20.75
C LEU A 423 -5.96 6.54 22.01
N SER A 424 -6.57 6.59 23.20
CA SER A 424 -5.85 6.58 24.49
C SER A 424 -6.74 6.07 25.63
N GLU A 425 -6.26 6.12 26.88
CA GLU A 425 -7.10 5.84 28.06
C GLU A 425 -8.30 6.79 28.20
N PHE A 426 -8.27 7.97 27.58
CA PHE A 426 -9.28 9.02 27.78
C PHE A 426 -9.93 9.51 26.49
N THR A 427 -9.43 9.06 25.33
CA THR A 427 -9.89 9.53 24.02
C THR A 427 -10.12 8.41 23.02
N GLY A 428 -11.05 8.66 22.10
CA GLY A 428 -11.31 7.86 20.91
C GLY A 428 -11.66 8.76 19.73
N GLN A 429 -11.81 8.17 18.56
CA GLN A 429 -12.18 8.89 17.34
C GLN A 429 -13.25 8.11 16.60
N ALA A 430 -14.38 8.76 16.37
CA ALA A 430 -15.40 8.30 15.44
C ALA A 430 -15.14 8.94 14.08
N GLU A 431 -14.98 8.12 13.04
CA GLU A 431 -14.77 8.59 11.68
C GLU A 431 -15.69 7.85 10.70
N TYR A 432 -16.55 8.60 10.02
CA TYR A 432 -17.61 8.07 9.18
C TYR A 432 -17.72 8.79 7.84
N TRP A 433 -17.79 8.01 6.77
CA TRP A 433 -18.15 8.44 5.43
C TRP A 433 -19.57 7.99 5.14
N GLY A 434 -20.32 8.80 4.39
CA GLY A 434 -21.66 8.38 4.03
C GLY A 434 -22.43 9.41 3.24
N ARG A 435 -23.67 9.06 2.91
CA ARG A 435 -24.58 9.90 2.14
C ARG A 435 -26.01 9.75 2.64
N PHE A 436 -26.88 10.64 2.17
CA PHE A 436 -28.29 10.71 2.53
C PHE A 436 -28.56 10.97 4.03
N PHE A 437 -27.68 11.73 4.70
CA PHE A 437 -27.90 12.21 6.06
C PHE A 437 -27.84 13.74 6.13
N ASN A 438 -28.61 14.31 7.06
CA ASN A 438 -28.64 15.74 7.36
C ASN A 438 -28.34 16.04 8.83
N SER A 439 -28.31 15.03 9.69
CA SER A 439 -27.84 15.19 11.07
C SER A 439 -27.28 13.88 11.64
N TYR A 440 -26.52 14.00 12.73
CA TYR A 440 -26.02 12.87 13.48
C TYR A 440 -26.06 13.13 14.99
N ARG A 441 -25.98 12.05 15.77
CA ARG A 441 -25.69 12.09 17.21
C ARG A 441 -24.79 10.92 17.56
N ILE A 442 -23.66 11.23 18.18
CA ILE A 442 -22.70 10.23 18.66
C ILE A 442 -22.55 10.43 20.17
N TYR A 443 -22.76 9.37 20.94
CA TYR A 443 -22.67 9.44 22.39
C TYR A 443 -22.11 8.15 22.97
N VAL A 444 -21.53 8.24 24.16
CA VAL A 444 -20.91 7.12 24.88
C VAL A 444 -21.56 6.97 26.24
N THR A 445 -22.06 5.78 26.56
CA THR A 445 -22.62 5.41 27.87
C THR A 445 -21.84 4.25 28.47
N LYS A 446 -22.33 3.75 29.61
CA LYS A 446 -21.85 2.49 30.18
C LYS A 446 -22.66 1.31 29.64
N LYS A 447 -22.05 0.16 29.38
CA LYS A 447 -22.77 -1.07 29.00
C LYS A 447 -23.67 -1.54 30.15
N SER A 448 -23.15 -1.45 31.37
CA SER A 448 -23.87 -1.80 32.59
C SER A 448 -25.06 -0.88 32.89
N ASP A 449 -25.04 0.35 32.38
CA ASP A 449 -26.12 1.33 32.52
C ASP A 449 -26.28 2.18 31.25
N PRO A 450 -26.92 1.62 30.20
CA PRO A 450 -27.09 2.32 28.93
C PRO A 450 -28.03 3.53 29.03
N THR A 451 -28.80 3.63 30.12
CA THR A 451 -29.76 4.70 30.38
C THR A 451 -29.16 5.88 31.15
N SER A 452 -27.94 5.72 31.67
CA SER A 452 -27.21 6.81 32.32
C SER A 452 -27.00 8.00 31.40
N ASN A 453 -26.77 9.17 32.01
CA ASN A 453 -26.28 10.32 31.28
C ASN A 453 -25.01 9.95 30.51
N PRO A 454 -24.91 10.28 29.22
CA PRO A 454 -23.73 9.95 28.45
C PRO A 454 -22.47 10.55 29.06
N ILE A 455 -21.40 9.75 29.05
CA ILE A 455 -20.04 10.17 29.38
C ILE A 455 -19.54 11.20 28.36
N PHE A 456 -19.96 11.03 27.11
CA PHE A 456 -19.74 11.93 25.99
C PHE A 456 -21.01 11.98 25.14
N ASP A 457 -21.37 13.14 24.61
CA ASP A 457 -22.50 13.29 23.68
C ASP A 457 -22.25 14.51 22.79
N THR A 458 -22.38 14.34 21.48
CA THR A 458 -22.34 15.47 20.54
C THR A 458 -23.60 16.32 20.60
N GLY A 459 -24.69 15.78 21.17
CA GLY A 459 -26.04 16.24 20.87
C GLY A 459 -26.40 15.97 19.40
N TYR A 460 -27.55 16.45 18.96
CA TYR A 460 -27.88 16.45 17.54
C TYR A 460 -27.08 17.53 16.83
N VAL A 461 -26.24 17.11 15.89
CA VAL A 461 -25.46 18.00 15.03
C VAL A 461 -26.05 17.94 13.63
N ASN A 462 -26.47 19.09 13.11
CA ASN A 462 -26.93 19.20 11.72
C ASN A 462 -25.74 19.37 10.80
N GLU A 463 -25.35 18.28 10.16
CA GLU A 463 -24.23 18.17 9.23
C GLU A 463 -24.56 17.08 8.21
N TYR A 464 -24.02 17.21 7.01
CA TYR A 464 -24.20 16.29 5.88
C TYR A 464 -22.87 16.02 5.17
N ARG A 465 -21.77 16.66 5.64
CA ARG A 465 -20.44 16.57 5.06
C ARG A 465 -19.73 15.33 5.59
N PHE A 466 -18.97 14.68 4.73
CA PHE A 466 -18.11 13.58 5.11
C PHE A 466 -16.63 13.85 4.74
N PRO A 467 -15.66 13.21 5.42
CA PRO A 467 -15.87 12.37 6.60
C PRO A 467 -16.36 13.17 7.82
N VAL A 468 -17.32 12.62 8.55
CA VAL A 468 -17.69 13.08 9.89
C VAL A 468 -16.63 12.57 10.85
N ARG A 469 -15.86 13.49 11.44
CA ARG A 469 -14.80 13.18 12.41
C ARG A 469 -15.17 13.78 13.76
N VAL A 470 -15.37 12.93 14.76
CA VAL A 470 -15.68 13.34 16.13
C VAL A 470 -14.64 12.76 17.08
N THR A 471 -13.95 13.64 17.81
CA THR A 471 -13.06 13.23 18.90
C THR A 471 -13.88 12.97 20.14
N LEU A 472 -13.89 11.72 20.60
CA LEU A 472 -14.58 11.29 21.81
C LEU A 472 -13.65 11.56 23.00
N THR A 473 -14.10 12.35 23.97
CA THR A 473 -13.32 12.74 25.15
C THR A 473 -13.97 12.23 26.44
N ASN A 474 -13.29 12.44 27.57
CA ASN A 474 -13.77 12.05 28.91
C ASN A 474 -14.03 10.55 29.07
N LEU A 475 -13.44 9.73 28.19
CA LEU A 475 -13.53 8.29 28.32
C LEU A 475 -12.74 7.85 29.55
N SER A 476 -13.03 6.65 30.05
CA SER A 476 -12.26 6.02 31.11
C SER A 476 -11.59 4.75 30.62
N CYS A 477 -10.55 4.32 31.31
CA CYS A 477 -9.98 3.00 31.11
C CYS A 477 -10.96 1.93 31.64
N SER A 478 -11.88 1.49 30.78
CA SER A 478 -12.96 0.58 31.15
C SER A 478 -13.43 -0.25 29.97
N ARG A 479 -13.71 -1.53 30.23
CA ARG A 479 -14.41 -2.43 29.29
C ARG A 479 -15.92 -2.20 29.27
N ASP A 480 -16.41 -1.34 30.15
CA ASP A 480 -17.83 -1.01 30.31
C ASP A 480 -18.28 0.17 29.44
N LEU A 481 -17.53 0.57 28.41
CA LEU A 481 -17.93 1.68 27.53
C LEU A 481 -18.79 1.21 26.35
N PHE A 482 -19.80 1.99 26.02
CA PHE A 482 -20.73 1.67 24.95
C PHE A 482 -20.92 2.89 24.06
N ALA A 483 -20.44 2.83 22.82
CA ALA A 483 -20.62 3.91 21.86
C ALA A 483 -21.88 3.70 21.03
N VAL A 484 -22.70 4.74 20.90
CA VAL A 484 -23.87 4.75 20.04
C VAL A 484 -23.67 5.79 18.95
N VAL A 485 -23.81 5.36 17.71
CA VAL A 485 -23.67 6.19 16.51
C VAL A 485 -24.98 6.18 15.76
N ARG A 486 -25.55 7.37 15.54
CA ARG A 486 -26.77 7.53 14.76
C ARG A 486 -26.61 8.62 13.73
N PHE A 487 -26.94 8.29 12.49
CA PHE A 487 -27.07 9.23 11.37
C PHE A 487 -28.53 9.27 10.93
N TYR A 488 -29.00 10.46 10.58
CA TYR A 488 -30.42 10.72 10.33
C TYR A 488 -30.59 11.39 8.97
N SER A 489 -31.60 10.95 8.23
CA SER A 489 -31.92 11.50 6.91
C SER A 489 -32.51 12.91 6.96
N GLY A 490 -33.08 13.31 8.10
CA GLY A 490 -33.58 14.66 8.38
C GLY A 490 -32.70 15.45 9.36
N LEU A 491 -33.12 16.68 9.66
CA LEU A 491 -32.46 17.55 10.63
C LEU A 491 -32.87 17.20 12.06
N ASN A 492 -32.04 17.55 13.04
CA ASN A 492 -32.32 17.41 14.48
C ASN A 492 -32.75 15.99 14.90
N GLY A 493 -32.15 14.96 14.30
CA GLY A 493 -32.46 13.58 14.64
C GLY A 493 -33.78 13.04 14.08
N THR A 494 -34.34 13.68 13.05
CA THR A 494 -35.61 13.28 12.42
C THR A 494 -35.38 12.43 11.16
N GLY A 495 -36.43 11.74 10.71
CA GLY A 495 -36.39 10.92 9.50
C GLY A 495 -35.95 9.48 9.76
N GLN A 496 -35.47 8.83 8.71
CA GLN A 496 -34.90 7.48 8.76
C GLN A 496 -33.52 7.53 9.44
N VAL A 497 -33.18 6.47 10.18
CA VAL A 497 -31.98 6.41 10.99
C VAL A 497 -31.09 5.25 10.57
N PHE A 498 -29.81 5.53 10.36
CA PHE A 498 -28.77 4.53 10.37
C PHE A 498 -28.24 4.42 11.81
N SER A 499 -28.22 3.20 12.33
CA SER A 499 -27.54 2.85 13.58
C SER A 499 -26.59 1.72 13.26
N GLU A 500 -25.31 1.87 13.60
CA GLU A 500 -24.34 0.85 13.24
C GLU A 500 -24.39 -0.34 14.21
N PRO A 501 -24.71 -1.57 13.75
CA PRO A 501 -24.64 -2.74 14.59
C PRO A 501 -23.18 -3.20 14.73
N GLY A 502 -22.74 -3.48 15.96
CA GLY A 502 -21.49 -4.23 16.21
C GLY A 502 -20.24 -3.41 16.51
N GLN A 503 -20.24 -2.08 16.31
CA GLN A 503 -19.11 -1.21 16.66
C GLN A 503 -19.18 -0.63 18.08
N GLU A 504 -20.30 -0.85 18.77
CA GLU A 504 -20.60 -0.29 20.09
C GLU A 504 -19.57 -0.68 21.17
N ASN A 505 -18.85 -1.78 20.94
CA ASN A 505 -17.86 -2.34 21.84
C ASN A 505 -16.40 -1.94 21.53
N GLN A 506 -16.12 -1.21 20.44
CA GLN A 506 -14.73 -0.94 20.03
C GLN A 506 -13.98 -0.08 21.05
N LEU A 507 -14.66 0.85 21.72
CA LEU A 507 -14.08 1.62 22.82
C LEU A 507 -13.73 0.79 24.05
N SER A 508 -14.31 -0.40 24.20
CA SER A 508 -14.05 -1.35 25.29
C SER A 508 -12.99 -2.39 24.95
N ALA A 509 -12.49 -2.43 23.72
CA ALA A 509 -11.48 -3.37 23.27
C ALA A 509 -10.09 -2.92 23.75
N VAL A 510 -9.89 -2.90 25.07
CA VAL A 510 -8.67 -2.47 25.75
C VAL A 510 -8.08 -3.59 26.59
N GLU A 511 -6.74 -3.69 26.60
CA GLU A 511 -6.02 -4.53 27.54
C GLU A 511 -5.85 -3.80 28.87
N LEU A 512 -6.23 -4.45 29.96
CA LEU A 512 -6.06 -3.91 31.31
C LEU A 512 -4.82 -4.55 31.96
N ARG A 513 -3.78 -3.75 32.22
CA ARG A 513 -2.61 -4.17 33.02
C ARG A 513 -2.34 -3.13 34.10
N ASP A 514 -2.18 -3.58 35.35
CA ASP A 514 -1.86 -2.72 36.50
C ASP A 514 -2.76 -1.48 36.66
N GLY A 515 -4.05 -1.61 36.35
CA GLY A 515 -5.03 -0.51 36.43
C GLY A 515 -4.94 0.53 35.30
N LYS A 516 -4.13 0.27 34.26
CA LYS A 516 -3.99 1.10 33.06
C LYS A 516 -4.50 0.37 31.82
N CYS A 517 -4.87 1.14 30.80
CA CYS A 517 -5.30 0.63 29.51
C CYS A 517 -4.17 0.70 28.50
N TYR A 518 -3.84 -0.44 27.92
CA TYR A 518 -2.88 -0.57 26.84
C TYR A 518 -3.60 -1.04 25.58
N GLY A 519 -3.39 -0.35 24.46
CA GLY A 519 -3.80 -0.76 23.11
C GLY A 519 -5.32 -0.92 22.89
N GLY A 520 -5.87 -0.12 21.97
CA GLY A 520 -7.14 -0.43 21.30
C GLY A 520 -6.88 -1.40 20.17
N TYR A 521 -7.59 -2.51 20.11
CA TYR A 521 -7.59 -3.38 18.94
C TYR A 521 -7.99 -2.58 17.70
N ASP A 522 -7.18 -2.62 16.65
CA ASP A 522 -7.68 -2.38 15.30
C ASP A 522 -8.67 -3.50 14.94
N ASN A 523 -9.65 -3.22 14.08
CA ASN A 523 -10.80 -4.10 13.83
C ASN A 523 -10.49 -5.41 13.08
N ASN A 524 -9.29 -5.95 13.23
CA ASN A 524 -8.85 -7.19 12.56
C ASN A 524 -8.68 -8.39 13.49
N GLY A 525 -9.34 -8.38 14.66
CA GLY A 525 -9.64 -9.58 15.45
C GLY A 525 -8.53 -10.64 15.47
N ASN A 526 -7.46 -10.39 16.22
CA ASN A 526 -6.61 -11.45 16.75
C ASN A 526 -6.89 -11.66 18.23
#